data_AF-A0A2P1PRH1-F1
#
_entry.id   AF-A0A2P1PRH1-F1
#
_cell.length_a   1.000
_cell.length_b   1.000
_cell.length_c   1.000
_cell.angle_alpha   90.00
_cell.angle_beta   90.00
_cell.angle_gamma   90.00
#
_symmetry.space_group_name_H-M   'P 1'
#
loop_
_entity.id
_entity.type
_entity.pdbx_description
1 polymer ?
#
loop_
_entity_poly.entity_id
_entity_poly.type
_entity_poly.pdbx_seq_one_letter_code
_entity_poly.pdbx_strand_id
1 'polypeptide(L)'
;MNQKLNVIALLFVIGFASMPSNAAVNVDYRNFDSDAHEFTALCSGSRATITFDRNTTSSATLQGSAPCVIKQAADEIILKGGEELEIKNGVIKIVG
;
A
#
# COMPACT_ATOMS: atom_id res chain seq x y z
N MET A 1 22.15 47.02 30.17
CA MET A 1 20.75 46.63 30.49
C MET A 1 19.84 47.18 29.41
N ASN A 2 18.85 46.52 28.83
CA ASN A 2 18.46 45.12 28.73
C ASN A 2 17.42 45.04 27.59
N GLN A 3 17.60 44.00 26.75
CA GLN A 3 16.62 43.29 25.92
C GLN A 3 15.90 43.98 24.74
N LYS A 4 16.33 43.52 23.56
CA LYS A 4 15.68 43.55 22.25
C LYS A 4 14.37 42.74 22.29
N LEU A 5 13.30 43.25 21.70
CA LEU A 5 12.05 42.49 21.49
C LEU A 5 11.80 42.34 19.99
N ASN A 6 12.23 41.21 19.43
CA ASN A 6 11.96 40.80 18.07
C ASN A 6 10.59 40.10 18.05
N VAL A 7 9.59 40.70 17.41
CA VAL A 7 8.26 40.10 17.23
C VAL A 7 8.36 39.13 16.05
N ILE A 8 8.74 37.88 16.31
CA ILE A 8 8.58 36.78 15.36
C ILE A 8 7.19 36.21 15.60
N ALA A 9 6.25 36.60 14.73
CA ALA A 9 4.93 35.99 14.67
C ALA A 9 5.07 34.54 14.15
N LEU A 10 4.88 33.58 15.04
CA LEU A 10 4.94 32.16 14.73
C LEU A 10 3.60 31.74 14.10
N LEU A 11 3.53 31.71 12.77
CA LEU A 11 2.45 31.07 12.01
C LEU A 11 2.60 29.55 12.13
N PHE A 12 1.95 28.96 13.13
CA PHE A 12 1.85 27.51 13.27
C PHE A 12 0.66 27.02 12.43
N VAL A 13 0.84 26.98 11.11
CA VAL A 13 -0.11 26.34 10.19
C VAL A 13 0.12 24.83 10.29
N ILE A 14 -0.57 24.17 11.22
CA ILE A 14 -0.56 22.71 11.27
C ILE A 14 -1.54 22.19 10.23
N GLY A 15 -1.05 21.98 9.01
CA GLY A 15 -1.70 21.12 8.04
C GLY A 15 -1.51 19.67 8.47
N PHE A 16 -2.36 19.16 9.36
CA PHE A 16 -2.50 17.71 9.52
C PHE A 16 -3.24 17.20 8.28
N ALA A 17 -2.48 16.81 7.26
CA ALA A 17 -3.02 16.01 6.18
C ALA A 17 -3.46 14.68 6.79
N SER A 18 -4.78 14.52 6.98
CA SER A 18 -5.39 13.25 7.35
C SER A 18 -5.09 12.25 6.24
N MET A 19 -4.12 11.37 6.47
CA MET A 19 -3.91 10.24 5.57
C MET A 19 -5.17 9.38 5.59
N PRO A 20 -5.69 8.96 4.43
CA PRO A 20 -6.85 8.08 4.40
C PRO A 20 -6.50 6.79 5.14
N SER A 21 -7.11 6.62 6.31
CA SER A 21 -7.19 5.33 7.01
C SER A 21 -8.11 4.41 6.20
N ASN A 22 -7.60 3.89 5.09
CA ASN A 22 -8.29 2.87 4.33
C ASN A 22 -8.40 1.62 5.20
N ALA A 23 -9.62 1.19 5.54
CA ALA A 23 -9.86 -0.04 6.30
C ALA A 23 -9.60 -1.32 5.46
N ALA A 24 -9.42 -1.13 4.14
CA ALA A 24 -9.03 -2.16 3.22
C ALA A 24 -8.19 -1.56 2.07
N VAL A 25 -7.21 -2.31 1.59
CA VAL A 25 -6.36 -1.96 0.46
C VAL A 25 -6.88 -2.68 -0.78
N ASN A 26 -7.45 -1.92 -1.72
CA ASN A 26 -7.89 -2.44 -3.00
C ASN A 26 -6.76 -2.29 -4.02
N VAL A 27 -6.53 -3.32 -4.81
CA VAL A 27 -5.58 -3.31 -5.93
C VAL A 27 -6.26 -3.91 -7.15
N ASP A 28 -5.93 -3.37 -8.32
CA ASP A 28 -6.25 -4.02 -9.58
C ASP A 28 -5.11 -4.94 -9.97
N TYR A 29 -5.42 -6.06 -10.59
CA TYR A 29 -4.39 -7.03 -10.98
C TYR A 29 -4.69 -7.69 -12.31
N ARG A 30 -3.60 -8.09 -12.98
CA ARG A 30 -3.62 -8.94 -14.15
C ARG A 30 -2.68 -10.12 -13.93
N ASN A 31 -3.25 -11.31 -13.84
CA ASN A 31 -2.50 -12.56 -13.70
C ASN A 31 -2.37 -13.26 -15.06
N PHE A 32 -1.14 -13.37 -15.55
CA PHE A 32 -0.81 -14.06 -16.79
C PHE A 32 -0.52 -15.55 -16.60
N ASP A 33 -0.45 -16.01 -15.36
CA ASP A 33 -0.14 -17.39 -15.05
C ASP A 33 -1.39 -18.26 -15.15
N SER A 34 -1.18 -19.54 -15.47
CA SER A 34 -2.24 -20.55 -15.50
C SER A 34 -2.73 -20.94 -14.11
N ASP A 35 -2.02 -20.51 -13.07
CA ASP A 35 -2.28 -20.83 -11.67
C ASP A 35 -2.76 -19.60 -10.90
N ALA A 36 -3.58 -19.85 -9.88
CA ALA A 36 -3.95 -18.83 -8.92
C ALA A 36 -2.80 -18.67 -7.93
N HIS A 37 -2.54 -17.44 -7.49
CA HIS A 37 -1.46 -17.14 -6.56
C HIS A 37 -2.01 -16.52 -5.29
N GLU A 38 -1.64 -17.11 -4.15
CA GLU A 38 -1.98 -16.61 -2.83
C GLU A 38 -0.75 -16.00 -2.17
N PHE A 39 -0.91 -14.79 -1.62
CA PHE A 39 0.16 -14.08 -0.92
C PHE A 39 -0.32 -13.61 0.45
N THR A 40 0.56 -13.69 1.44
CA THR A 40 0.34 -13.06 2.74
C THR A 40 0.95 -11.66 2.74
N ALA A 41 0.16 -10.67 3.13
CA ALA A 41 0.58 -9.30 3.37
C ALA A 41 0.57 -8.98 4.87
N LEU A 42 1.44 -8.07 5.28
CA LEU A 42 1.41 -7.45 6.60
C LEU A 42 0.90 -6.00 6.47
N CYS A 43 -0.31 -5.75 6.95
CA CYS A 43 -0.99 -4.45 6.91
C CYS A 43 -1.04 -3.86 8.32
N SER A 44 -0.23 -2.83 8.60
CA SER A 44 -0.18 -2.16 9.92
C SER A 44 -0.07 -3.13 11.12
N GLY A 45 0.70 -4.21 10.98
CA GLY A 45 0.91 -5.23 12.01
C GLY A 45 -0.06 -6.42 11.99
N SER A 46 -1.12 -6.35 11.19
CA SER A 46 -2.07 -7.45 10.97
C SER A 46 -1.72 -8.24 9.71
N ARG A 47 -1.81 -9.57 9.80
CA ARG A 47 -1.62 -10.45 8.63
C ARG A 47 -2.94 -10.54 7.86
N ALA A 48 -2.86 -10.39 6.55
CA ALA A 48 -3.98 -10.58 5.63
C ALA A 48 -3.51 -11.42 4.44
N THR A 49 -4.44 -12.15 3.85
CA THR A 49 -4.17 -12.98 2.67
C THR A 49 -4.89 -12.38 1.47
N ILE A 50 -4.23 -12.36 0.33
CA ILE A 50 -4.81 -11.96 -0.96
C ILE A 50 -4.60 -13.08 -1.97
N THR A 51 -5.63 -13.37 -2.73
CA THR A 51 -5.62 -14.38 -3.79
C THR A 51 -5.83 -13.68 -5.13
N PHE A 52 -4.96 -14.00 -6.09
CA PHE A 52 -5.06 -13.57 -7.47
C PHE A 52 -5.46 -14.77 -8.32
N ASP A 53 -6.65 -14.72 -8.92
CA ASP A 53 -7.13 -15.79 -9.78
C ASP A 53 -6.27 -15.91 -11.05
N ARG A 54 -6.26 -17.10 -11.65
CA ARG A 54 -5.49 -17.42 -12.87
C ARG A 54 -6.02 -16.76 -14.13
N ASN A 55 -5.13 -16.44 -15.06
CA ASN A 55 -5.42 -16.00 -16.43
C ASN A 55 -6.56 -14.96 -16.53
N THR A 56 -6.51 -13.92 -15.69
CA THR A 56 -7.59 -12.94 -15.58
C THR A 56 -7.06 -11.54 -15.26
N THR A 57 -7.93 -10.55 -15.49
CA THR A 57 -7.77 -9.18 -14.98
C THR A 57 -8.94 -8.90 -14.05
N SER A 58 -8.68 -8.54 -12.80
CA SER A 58 -9.70 -8.31 -11.79
C SER A 58 -9.19 -7.37 -10.70
N SER A 59 -9.98 -7.18 -9.65
CA SER A 59 -9.60 -6.41 -8.47
C SER A 59 -9.59 -7.32 -7.26
N ALA A 60 -8.67 -7.06 -6.33
CA ALA A 60 -8.56 -7.81 -5.09
C ALA A 60 -8.41 -6.86 -3.89
N THR A 61 -8.95 -7.28 -2.76
CA THR A 61 -9.03 -6.46 -1.54
C THR A 61 -8.30 -7.14 -0.40
N LEU A 62 -7.24 -6.49 0.09
CA LEU A 62 -6.60 -6.84 1.36
C LEU A 62 -7.33 -6.16 2.51
N GLN A 63 -7.77 -6.95 3.48
CA GLN A 63 -8.35 -6.42 4.69
C GLN A 63 -7.24 -5.85 5.59
N GLY A 64 -7.42 -4.61 6.05
CA GLY A 64 -6.45 -3.94 6.91
C GLY A 64 -5.99 -2.59 6.39
N SER A 65 -5.29 -1.86 7.26
CA SER A 65 -4.85 -0.50 6.98
C SER A 65 -3.56 -0.47 6.19
N ALA A 66 -3.59 0.33 5.11
CA ALA A 66 -2.42 0.66 4.32
C ALA A 66 -1.32 1.30 5.19
N PRO A 67 -0.03 1.10 4.85
CA PRO A 67 0.46 0.23 3.78
C PRO A 67 0.44 -1.26 4.15
N CYS A 68 0.24 -2.11 3.15
CA CYS A 68 0.35 -3.55 3.23
C CYS A 68 1.63 -4.02 2.53
N VAL A 69 2.46 -4.82 3.22
CA VAL A 69 3.73 -5.32 2.67
C VAL A 69 3.61 -6.80 2.33
N ILE A 70 3.82 -7.15 1.06
CA ILE A 70 3.98 -8.54 0.60
C ILE A 70 5.47 -8.82 0.45
N LYS A 71 5.97 -9.84 1.16
CA LYS A 71 7.36 -10.27 1.02
C LYS A 71 7.46 -11.36 -0.04
N GLN A 72 8.22 -11.10 -1.09
CA GLN A 72 8.65 -12.10 -2.07
C GLN A 72 10.12 -12.47 -1.81
N ALA A 73 10.61 -13.56 -2.42
CA ALA A 73 11.95 -14.07 -2.14
C ALA A 73 13.07 -13.06 -2.45
N ALA A 74 12.87 -12.19 -3.44
CA ALA A 74 13.85 -11.20 -3.88
C ALA A 74 13.48 -9.76 -3.53
N ASP A 75 12.19 -9.46 -3.33
CA ASP A 75 11.67 -8.10 -3.26
C ASP A 75 10.53 -7.96 -2.23
N GLU A 76 10.36 -6.74 -1.71
CA GLU A 76 9.19 -6.37 -0.91
C GLU A 76 8.27 -5.47 -1.73
N ILE A 77 7.00 -5.86 -1.86
CA ILE A 77 5.97 -5.08 -2.55
C ILE A 77 5.14 -4.34 -1.50
N ILE A 78 5.06 -3.01 -1.63
CA ILE A 78 4.33 -2.15 -0.70
C ILE A 78 3.08 -1.62 -1.40
N LEU A 79 1.91 -2.04 -0.91
CA LEU A 79 0.60 -1.66 -1.43
C LEU A 79 -0.02 -0.58 -0.53
N LYS A 80 -0.39 0.56 -1.11
CA LYS A 80 -1.05 1.69 -0.45
C LYS A 80 -2.54 1.78 -0.81
N GLY A 81 -2.95 1.11 -1.88
CA GLY A 81 -4.30 1.08 -2.43
C GLY A 81 -4.39 1.87 -3.72
N GLY A 82 -5.05 1.28 -4.71
CA GLY A 82 -5.23 1.84 -6.04
C GLY A 82 -4.12 1.48 -7.04
N GLU A 83 -3.13 0.68 -6.65
CA GLU A 83 -2.11 0.19 -7.57
C GLU A 83 -2.66 -0.83 -8.58
N GLU A 84 -2.07 -0.84 -9.77
CA GLU A 84 -2.24 -1.90 -10.76
C GLU A 84 -1.06 -2.88 -10.69
N LEU A 85 -1.38 -4.17 -10.57
CA LEU A 85 -0.42 -5.25 -10.39
C LEU A 85 -0.37 -6.17 -11.61
N GLU A 86 0.82 -6.62 -11.98
CA GLU A 86 1.03 -7.71 -12.92
C GLU A 86 1.61 -8.92 -12.18
N ILE A 87 0.96 -10.08 -12.30
CA ILE A 87 1.48 -11.36 -11.82
C ILE A 87 1.93 -12.20 -13.01
N LYS A 88 3.21 -12.61 -12.95
CA LYS A 88 3.83 -13.47 -13.97
C LYS A 88 4.93 -14.33 -13.37
N ASN A 89 4.89 -15.63 -13.65
CA ASN A 89 5.70 -16.67 -13.04
C ASN A 89 5.71 -16.61 -11.49
N GLY A 90 4.56 -16.31 -10.87
CA GLY A 90 4.41 -16.17 -9.42
C GLY A 90 5.08 -14.93 -8.80
N VAL A 91 5.58 -14.00 -9.62
CA VAL A 91 6.19 -12.74 -9.18
C VAL A 91 5.20 -11.60 -9.38
N ILE A 92 5.10 -10.69 -8.40
CA ILE A 92 4.23 -9.52 -8.46
C ILE A 92 5.06 -8.32 -8.87
N LYS A 93 4.53 -7.48 -9.76
CA LYS A 93 5.10 -6.18 -10.10
C LYS A 93 4.02 -5.11 -10.08
N ILE A 94 4.34 -3.95 -9.53
CA ILE A 94 3.48 -2.75 -9.66
C ILE A 94 3.75 -2.14 -11.03
N VAL A 95 2.69 -1.90 -11.81
CA VAL A 95 2.77 -1.37 -13.18
C VAL A 95 2.04 -0.04 -13.35
N GLY A 96 1.21 0.38 -12.40
CA GLY A 96 0.44 1.63 -12.41
C GLY A 96 0.12 2.14 -11.03
#